data_AF-A0A660WV91-F1
#
_entry.id   AF-A0A660WV91-F1
#
_cell.length_a   1.000
_cell.length_b   1.000
_cell.length_c   1.000
_cell.angle_alpha   90.00
_cell.angle_beta   90.00
_cell.angle_gamma   90.00
#
_symmetry.space_group_name_H-M   'P 1'
#
loop_
_entity.id
_entity.type
_entity.pdbx_description
1 polymer ?
#
loop_
_entity_poly.entity_id
_entity_poly.type
_entity_poly.pdbx_seq_one_letter_code
_entity_poly.pdbx_strand_id
1 'polypeptide(L)'
;MECSEVKRIASLYIQHKLPFELTEKIEEHLCVCQGCRKYIGDILENTKEEFSDRTLQPEVEKEKDFKKGTKKERKKDRILS
;
A
#
# COMPACT_ATOMS: atom_id res chain seq x y z
N MET A 1 -4.36 0.63 28.50
CA MET A 1 -4.88 1.91 27.98
C MET A 1 -6.40 1.88 28.03
N GLU A 2 -7.04 3.02 28.32
CA GLU A 2 -8.50 3.15 28.36
C GLU A 2 -9.10 3.64 27.03
N CYS A 3 -10.37 3.31 26.76
CA CYS A 3 -11.05 3.69 25.52
C CYS A 3 -11.05 5.22 25.27
N SER A 4 -11.19 6.02 26.34
CA SER A 4 -11.18 7.49 26.25
C SER A 4 -9.84 8.03 25.77
N GLU A 5 -8.74 7.39 26.17
CA GLU A 5 -7.39 7.77 25.77
C GLU A 5 -7.13 7.40 24.32
N VAL A 6 -7.55 6.19 23.91
CA VAL A 6 -7.53 5.73 22.51
C VAL A 6 -8.22 6.74 21.60
N LYS A 7 -9.42 7.20 21.95
CA LYS A 7 -10.18 8.17 21.15
C LYS A 7 -9.46 9.51 21.01
N ARG A 8 -8.77 9.98 22.05
CA ARG A 8 -8.01 11.25 22.00
C ARG A 8 -6.82 11.17 21.06
N ILE A 9 -6.14 10.02 21.01
CA ILE A 9 -4.93 9.85 20.21
C ILE A 9 -5.19 9.16 18.85
N ALA A 10 -6.43 8.74 18.57
CA ALA A 10 -6.80 8.00 17.36
C ALA A 10 -6.37 8.72 16.08
N SER A 11 -6.55 10.04 16.00
CA SER A 11 -6.14 10.83 14.83
C SER A 11 -4.62 10.80 14.62
N LEU A 12 -3.83 10.81 15.71
CA LEU A 12 -2.37 10.72 15.65
C LEU A 12 -1.90 9.31 15.29
N TYR A 13 -2.60 8.29 15.80
CA TYR A 13 -2.37 6.89 15.45
C TYR A 13 -2.57 6.65 13.96
N ILE A 14 -3.68 7.12 13.40
CA ILE A 14 -4.00 7.01 11.96
C ILE A 14 -2.96 7.73 11.09
N GLN A 15 -2.45 8.86 11.56
CA GLN A 15 -1.39 9.61 10.86
C GLN A 15 0.01 9.01 11.06
N HIS A 16 0.15 7.89 11.77
CA HIS A 16 1.43 7.28 12.14
C HIS A 16 2.41 8.26 12.85
N LYS A 17 1.86 9.19 13.64
CA LYS A 17 2.63 10.21 14.39
C LYS A 17 2.82 9.88 15.87
N LEU A 18 2.39 8.70 16.31
CA LEU A 18 2.58 8.26 17.70
C LEU A 18 3.96 7.64 17.92
N PRO A 19 4.56 7.83 19.10
CA PRO A 19 5.76 7.11 19.49
C PRO A 19 5.46 5.61 19.64
N PHE A 20 6.47 4.79 19.39
CA PHE A 20 6.36 3.32 19.36
C PHE A 20 5.66 2.73 20.61
N GLU A 21 6.02 3.19 21.81
CA GLU A 21 5.42 2.71 23.06
C GLU A 21 3.91 2.97 23.17
N LEU A 22 3.42 4.07 22.58
CA LEU A 22 1.99 4.37 22.54
C LEU A 22 1.28 3.57 21.44
N THR A 23 1.96 3.34 20.32
CA THR A 23 1.48 2.48 19.22
C THR A 23 1.27 1.05 19.69
N GLU A 24 2.18 0.48 20.47
CA GLU A 24 2.02 -0.88 21.00
C GLU A 24 0.81 -0.95 21.95
N LYS A 25 0.70 0.00 22.89
CA LYS A 25 -0.41 0.05 23.86
C LYS A 25 -1.78 0.23 23.23
N ILE A 26 -1.89 1.01 22.16
CA ILE A 26 -3.16 1.17 21.44
C ILE A 26 -3.49 -0.10 20.65
N GLU A 27 -2.52 -0.75 20.02
CA GLU A 27 -2.73 -2.01 19.30
C GLU A 27 -3.17 -3.15 20.22
N GLU A 28 -2.55 -3.28 21.39
CA GLU A 28 -3.01 -4.22 22.44
C GLU A 28 -4.46 -3.95 22.86
N HIS A 29 -4.83 -2.68 23.02
CA HIS A 29 -6.21 -2.32 23.35
C HIS A 29 -7.16 -2.63 22.18
N LEU A 30 -6.77 -2.34 20.95
CA LEU A 30 -7.55 -2.68 19.76
C LEU A 30 -7.69 -4.19 19.62
N CYS A 31 -6.73 -5.00 20.06
CA CYS A 31 -6.84 -6.46 20.08
C CYS A 31 -8.05 -6.98 20.89
N VAL A 32 -8.49 -6.25 21.91
CA VAL A 32 -9.59 -6.68 22.80
C VAL A 32 -10.86 -5.84 22.66
N CYS A 33 -10.76 -4.58 22.27
CA CYS A 33 -11.88 -3.65 22.26
C CYS A 33 -12.44 -3.44 20.85
N GLN A 34 -13.57 -4.11 20.55
CA GLN A 34 -14.27 -3.93 19.28
C GLN A 34 -14.80 -2.50 19.06
N GLY A 35 -15.19 -1.81 20.13
CA GLY A 35 -15.68 -0.43 20.03
C GLY A 35 -14.62 0.54 19.51
N CYS A 36 -13.39 0.41 19.99
CA CYS A 36 -12.27 1.21 19.51
C CYS A 36 -11.83 0.84 18.08
N ARG A 37 -11.90 -0.44 17.70
CA ARG A 37 -11.67 -0.85 16.31
C ARG A 37 -12.64 -0.19 15.34
N LYS A 38 -13.94 -0.26 15.65
CA LYS A 38 -14.97 0.37 14.82
C LYS A 38 -14.74 1.88 14.70
N TYR A 39 -14.52 2.55 15.84
CA TYR A 39 -14.25 3.99 15.86
C TYR A 39 -13.07 4.40 14.97
N ILE A 40 -11.95 3.67 15.02
CA ILE A 40 -10.80 3.96 14.14
C ILE A 40 -11.14 3.65 12.67
N GLY A 41 -11.87 2.57 12.41
CA GLY A 41 -12.39 2.24 11.07
C GLY A 41 -13.26 3.35 10.49
N ASP A 42 -14.22 3.87 11.26
CA ASP A 42 -15.12 4.94 10.84
C ASP A 42 -14.34 6.22 10.47
N ILE A 43 -13.29 6.55 11.24
CA ILE A 43 -12.42 7.69 10.91
C ILE A 43 -11.69 7.43 9.58
N LEU A 44 -11.13 6.23 9.39
CA LEU A 44 -10.41 5.87 8.16
C LEU A 44 -11.30 5.90 6.92
N GLU A 45 -12.58 5.54 7.06
CA GLU A 45 -13.56 5.61 5.96
C GLU A 45 -13.92 7.06 5.63
N ASN A 46 -14.18 7.89 6.64
CA ASN A 46 -14.48 9.31 6.43
C ASN A 46 -13.30 10.11 5.86
N THR A 47 -12.06 9.70 6.15
CA THR A 47 -10.87 10.41 5.63
C THR A 47 -10.62 10.11 4.14
N LYS A 48 -11.22 9.05 3.58
CA LYS A 48 -11.05 8.67 2.17
C LYS A 48 -11.94 9.44 1.21
N GLU A 49 -13.05 10.02 1.68
CA GLU A 49 -13.93 10.82 0.81
C GLU A 49 -13.31 12.18 0.43
N GLU A 50 -12.38 12.71 1.23
CA GLU A 50 -11.71 13.99 0.95
C GLU A 50 -10.47 13.87 0.03
N PHE A 51 -10.13 12.66 -0.45
CA PHE A 51 -9.03 12.44 -1.41
C PHE A 51 -9.49 11.95 -2.79
N SER A 52 -10.80 12.00 -3.07
CA SER A 52 -11.36 11.63 -4.37
C SER A 52 -11.76 12.83 -5.25
N ASP A 53 -11.07 13.98 -5.13
CA ASP A 53 -11.14 15.03 -6.14
C ASP A 53 -9.74 15.56 -6.42
N ARG A 54 -9.22 15.24 -7.61
CA ARG A 54 -7.91 15.62 -8.19
C ARG A 54 -6.73 14.75 -7.75
N THR A 55 -6.34 13.82 -8.62
CA THR A 55 -5.34 14.11 -9.67
C THR A 55 -5.11 12.87 -10.52
N LEU A 56 -5.04 13.11 -11.82
CA LEU A 56 -4.77 12.23 -12.94
C LEU A 56 -3.86 11.03 -12.61
N GLN A 57 -4.28 9.85 -13.08
CA GLN A 57 -3.36 8.76 -13.37
C GLN A 57 -2.45 9.21 -14.53
N PRO A 58 -1.11 9.31 -14.37
CA PRO A 58 -0.24 9.20 -15.52
C PRO A 58 -0.26 7.73 -15.96
N GLU A 59 -1.01 7.48 -17.03
CA GLU A 59 -0.67 6.57 -18.11
C GLU A 59 0.84 6.25 -18.17
N VAL A 60 1.21 5.09 -17.62
CA VAL A 60 2.48 4.44 -17.96
C VAL A 60 2.14 3.31 -18.92
N GLU A 61 2.20 3.66 -20.20
CA GLU A 61 2.31 2.75 -21.33
C GLU A 61 3.30 1.62 -21.00
N LYS A 62 2.82 0.38 -21.06
CA LYS A 62 3.66 -0.79 -21.37
C LYS A 62 3.14 -1.42 -22.65
N GLU A 63 3.37 -0.71 -23.75
CA GLU A 63 3.74 -1.32 -25.04
C GLU A 63 5.05 -2.11 -24.81
N LYS A 64 5.34 -3.27 -25.41
CA LYS A 64 4.94 -3.85 -26.69
C LYS A 64 5.34 -5.34 -26.72
N ASP A 65 4.52 -6.14 -27.40
CA ASP A 65 4.89 -7.17 -28.37
C ASP A 65 6.19 -7.99 -28.16
N PHE A 66 6.04 -9.24 -27.72
CA PHE A 66 7.06 -10.27 -27.98
C PHE A 66 6.51 -11.28 -29.00
N LYS A 67 6.71 -10.96 -30.29
CA LYS A 67 6.35 -11.80 -31.44
C LYS A 67 7.21 -13.07 -31.49
N LYS A 68 6.50 -14.19 -31.64
CA LYS A 68 6.95 -15.55 -31.94
C LYS A 68 7.35 -15.65 -33.43
N GLY A 69 8.45 -16.34 -33.79
CA GLY A 69 8.64 -16.78 -35.19
C GLY A 69 10.06 -17.05 -35.71
N THR A 70 10.55 -18.26 -35.47
CA THR A 70 11.17 -19.20 -36.43
C THR A 70 12.23 -18.79 -37.47
N LYS A 71 13.34 -19.56 -37.40
CA LYS A 71 14.01 -20.36 -38.46
C LYS A 71 14.99 -19.70 -39.46
N LYS A 72 16.13 -20.42 -39.56
CA LYS A 72 16.95 -20.72 -40.77
C LYS A 72 17.77 -19.53 -41.32
N GLU A 73 18.97 -19.66 -41.89
CA GLU A 73 19.69 -20.76 -42.52
C GLU A 73 21.16 -20.32 -42.74
N ARG A 74 22.09 -21.28 -42.70
CA ARG A 74 23.26 -21.48 -43.60
C ARG A 74 24.48 -20.55 -43.60
N LYS A 75 25.62 -21.29 -43.63
CA LYS A 75 26.87 -21.07 -44.40
C LYS A 75 27.79 -19.96 -43.86
N LYS A 76 29.12 -20.05 -43.93
CA LYS A 76 30.16 -21.01 -44.34
C LYS A 76 31.46 -20.25 -44.01
N ASP A 77 32.47 -20.88 -43.43
CA ASP A 77 33.84 -21.00 -43.97
C ASP A 77 34.79 -21.01 -42.74
N ARG A 78 35.64 -22.04 -42.59
CA ARG A 78 37.09 -22.01 -42.88
C ARG A 78 37.83 -21.19 -41.80
N ILE A 79 38.72 -21.76 -40.98
CA ILE A 79 40.14 -21.99 -41.30
C ILE A 79 40.81 -22.80 -40.16
N LEU A 80 41.79 -23.60 -40.59
CA LEU A 80 42.89 -24.34 -39.92
C LEU A 80 43.29 -23.95 -38.48
N SER A 81 43.61 -24.98 -37.68
CA SER A 81 44.99 -25.32 -37.28
C SER A 81 45.10 -26.75 -36.76
#